data_AF-A0A2G2H7R1-F1
#
_entry.id   AF-A0A2G2H7R1-F1
#
_cell.length_a   1.000
_cell.length_b   1.000
_cell.length_c   1.000
_cell.angle_alpha   90.00
_cell.angle_beta   90.00
_cell.angle_gamma   90.00
#
_symmetry.space_group_name_H-M   'P 1'
#
loop_
_entity.id
_entity.type
_entity.pdbx_description
1 polymer ?
#
loop_
_entity_poly.entity_id
_entity_poly.type
_entity_poly.pdbx_seq_one_letter_code
_entity_poly.pdbx_strand_id
1 'polypeptide(L)'
;MERRNRSLKALKELKTINYLDKNEKAVHLKEWCEEYLINQSISDFDLELADLKQLSELFFVNIHFLKDFKEQIRKELIDNKKLKKFMLNS
;
A
#
# COMPACT_ATOMS: atom_id res chain seq x y z
N MET A 1 -14.95 -13.59 12.46
CA MET A 1 -14.20 -12.57 13.23
C MET A 1 -15.16 -11.43 13.51
N GLU A 2 -15.24 -10.94 14.75
CA GLU A 2 -16.06 -9.75 15.05
C GLU A 2 -15.57 -8.52 14.27
N ARG A 3 -16.50 -7.63 13.90
CA ARG A 3 -16.24 -6.43 13.09
C ARG A 3 -15.10 -5.57 13.68
N ARG A 4 -15.16 -5.28 14.98
CA ARG A 4 -14.12 -4.53 15.71
C ARG A 4 -12.76 -5.22 15.70
N ASN A 5 -12.72 -6.53 15.94
CA ASN A 5 -11.47 -7.30 15.93
C ASN A 5 -10.80 -7.30 14.56
N ARG A 6 -11.61 -7.36 13.48
CA ARG A 6 -11.11 -7.20 12.11
C ARG A 6 -10.49 -5.82 11.89
N SER A 7 -11.16 -4.76 12.33
CA SER A 7 -10.67 -3.39 12.17
C SER A 7 -9.37 -3.12 12.92
N LEU A 8 -9.26 -3.63 14.16
CA LEU A 8 -8.03 -3.55 14.94
C LEU A 8 -6.88 -4.32 14.29
N LYS A 9 -7.17 -5.53 13.77
CA LYS A 9 -6.19 -6.33 13.01
C LYS A 9 -5.71 -5.57 11.78
N ALA A 10 -6.62 -5.02 10.99
CA ALA A 10 -6.32 -4.26 9.79
C ALA A 10 -5.43 -3.04 10.11
N LEU A 11 -5.74 -2.27 11.17
CA LEU A 11 -4.92 -1.14 11.60
C LEU A 11 -3.51 -1.59 12.03
N LYS A 12 -3.40 -2.69 12.80
CA LYS A 12 -2.12 -3.22 13.24
C LYS A 12 -1.26 -3.67 12.07
N GLU A 13 -1.84 -4.36 11.09
CA GLU A 13 -1.15 -4.79 9.88
C GLU A 13 -0.69 -3.58 9.05
N LEU A 14 -1.54 -2.57 8.87
CA LEU A 14 -1.18 -1.37 8.12
C LEU A 14 -0.02 -0.60 8.79
N LYS A 15 0.02 -0.56 10.13
CA LYS A 15 1.17 -0.03 10.88
C LYS A 15 2.44 -0.79 10.56
N THR A 16 2.41 -2.12 10.59
CA THR A 16 3.57 -2.96 10.27
C THR A 16 4.05 -2.72 8.84
N ILE A 17 3.13 -2.74 7.87
CA ILE A 17 3.43 -2.53 6.45
C ILE A 17 4.09 -1.17 6.22
N ASN A 18 3.71 -0.15 6.99
CA ASN A 18 4.25 1.20 6.82
C ASN A 18 5.77 1.28 7.04
N TYR A 19 6.37 0.34 7.78
CA TYR A 19 7.80 0.27 8.09
C TYR A 19 8.61 -0.65 7.16
N LEU A 20 7.97 -1.34 6.21
CA LEU A 20 8.66 -2.22 5.26
C LEU A 20 9.43 -1.40 4.21
N ASP A 21 10.36 -2.07 3.51
CA ASP A 21 11.02 -1.46 2.36
C ASP A 21 10.01 -1.17 1.24
N LYS A 22 10.39 -0.34 0.27
CA LYS A 22 9.47 0.13 -0.77
C LYS A 22 8.80 -1.00 -1.56
N ASN A 23 9.53 -2.04 -1.94
CA ASN A 23 8.97 -3.10 -2.78
C ASN A 23 8.05 -3.99 -1.95
N GLU A 24 8.50 -4.43 -0.77
CA GLU A 24 7.69 -5.22 0.16
C GLU A 24 6.43 -4.45 0.60
N LYS A 25 6.58 -3.17 0.93
CA LYS A 25 5.48 -2.27 1.28
C LYS A 25 4.45 -2.19 0.16
N ALA A 26 4.86 -2.05 -1.10
CA ALA A 26 3.93 -1.99 -2.22
C ALA A 26 3.13 -3.29 -2.39
N VAL A 27 3.80 -4.44 -2.27
CA VAL A 27 3.17 -5.76 -2.37
C VAL A 27 2.17 -5.96 -1.23
N HIS A 28 2.58 -5.76 0.01
CA HIS A 28 1.71 -5.96 1.16
C HIS A 28 0.58 -4.93 1.25
N LEU A 29 0.77 -3.69 0.77
CA LEU A 29 -0.34 -2.73 0.67
C LEU A 29 -1.41 -3.19 -0.31
N LYS A 30 -1.03 -3.84 -1.42
CA LYS A 30 -1.99 -4.41 -2.36
C LYS A 30 -2.79 -5.53 -1.69
N GLU A 31 -2.11 -6.47 -1.03
CA GLU A 31 -2.75 -7.57 -0.31
C GLU A 31 -3.70 -7.06 0.79
N TRP A 32 -3.25 -6.04 1.54
CA TRP A 32 -4.06 -5.41 2.57
C TRP A 32 -5.32 -4.75 1.99
N CYS A 33 -5.21 -4.05 0.86
CA CYS A 33 -6.38 -3.48 0.18
C CYS A 33 -7.34 -4.57 -0.33
N GLU A 34 -6.80 -5.67 -0.87
CA GLU A 34 -7.58 -6.82 -1.34
C GLU A 34 -8.39 -7.46 -0.19
N GLU A 35 -7.75 -7.66 0.95
CA GLU A 35 -8.35 -8.24 2.16
C GLU A 35 -9.39 -7.31 2.80
N TYR A 36 -9.07 -6.00 2.90
CA TYR A 36 -9.83 -5.10 3.77
C TYR A 36 -10.76 -4.10 3.06
N LEU A 37 -10.57 -3.83 1.76
CA LEU A 37 -11.27 -2.75 1.04
C LEU A 37 -11.98 -3.18 -0.26
N ILE A 38 -11.58 -4.27 -0.92
CA ILE A 38 -12.20 -4.64 -2.22
C ILE A 38 -13.62 -5.16 -2.03
N ASN A 39 -13.81 -6.04 -1.06
CA ASN A 39 -15.11 -6.68 -0.81
C ASN A 39 -15.90 -6.02 0.33
N GLN A 40 -15.35 -4.99 0.97
CA GLN A 40 -15.93 -4.33 2.14
C GLN A 40 -15.65 -2.83 2.08
N SER A 41 -16.55 -2.03 2.63
CA SER A 41 -16.40 -0.57 2.65
C SER A 41 -15.43 -0.14 3.74
N ILE A 42 -14.74 0.98 3.52
CA ILE A 42 -14.01 1.67 4.60
C ILE A 42 -14.93 2.04 5.78
N SER A 43 -16.22 2.27 5.50
CA SER A 43 -17.25 2.53 6.52
C SER A 43 -17.54 1.31 7.40
N ASP A 44 -17.08 0.12 7.01
CA ASP A 44 -17.22 -1.10 7.79
C ASP A 44 -16.20 -1.20 8.93
N PHE A 45 -15.23 -0.27 8.99
CA PHE A 45 -14.30 -0.20 10.12
C PHE A 45 -15.00 0.25 11.40
N ASP A 46 -14.86 -0.57 12.45
CA ASP A 46 -15.34 -0.29 13.79
C ASP A 46 -14.14 -0.09 14.71
N LEU A 47 -13.73 1.17 14.83
CA LEU A 47 -12.56 1.63 15.57
C LEU A 47 -12.93 2.82 16.46
N GLU A 48 -12.21 2.95 17.57
CA GLU A 48 -12.30 4.15 18.39
C GLU A 48 -11.69 5.36 17.68
N LEU A 49 -12.07 6.56 18.09
CA LEU A 49 -11.64 7.81 17.44
C LEU A 49 -10.11 7.93 17.33
N ALA A 50 -9.36 7.48 18.34
CA ALA A 50 -7.90 7.51 18.32
C ALA A 50 -7.33 6.60 17.22
N ASP A 51 -7.86 5.39 17.10
CA ASP A 51 -7.46 4.41 16.09
C ASP A 51 -7.88 4.84 14.67
N LEU A 52 -9.06 5.47 14.53
CA LEU A 52 -9.51 6.06 13.26
C LEU A 52 -8.59 7.18 12.78
N LYS A 53 -8.12 8.05 13.68
CA LYS A 53 -7.15 9.10 13.33
C LYS A 53 -5.84 8.50 12.82
N GLN A 54 -5.32 7.48 13.51
CA GLN A 54 -4.11 6.79 13.08
C GLN A 54 -4.31 6.08 11.74
N LEU A 55 -5.47 5.45 11.54
CA LEU A 55 -5.81 4.84 10.26
C LEU A 55 -5.79 5.91 9.15
N SER A 56 -6.43 7.06 9.36
CA SER A 56 -6.49 8.17 8.40
C SER A 56 -5.09 8.69 8.02
N GLU A 57 -4.20 8.88 9.01
CA GLU A 57 -2.81 9.28 8.78
C GLU A 57 -2.06 8.24 7.94
N LEU A 58 -2.18 6.96 8.28
CA LEU A 58 -1.55 5.87 7.54
C LEU A 58 -2.09 5.77 6.11
N PHE A 59 -3.39 5.97 5.89
CA PHE A 59 -3.96 6.04 4.54
C PHE A 59 -3.33 7.15 3.73
N PHE A 60 -3.22 8.35 4.30
CA PHE A 60 -2.61 9.49 3.60
C PHE A 60 -1.16 9.20 3.20
N VAL A 61 -0.35 8.72 4.15
CA VAL A 61 1.06 8.38 3.93
C VAL A 61 1.20 7.27 2.87
N ASN A 62 0.40 6.21 2.96
CA ASN A 62 0.49 5.08 2.06
C ASN A 62 -0.02 5.40 0.65
N ILE A 63 -1.04 6.25 0.51
CA ILE A 63 -1.50 6.74 -0.81
C ILE A 63 -0.41 7.58 -1.47
N HIS A 64 0.25 8.47 -0.72
CA HIS A 64 1.36 9.26 -1.24
C HIS A 64 2.51 8.35 -1.70
N PHE A 65 2.90 7.40 -0.85
CA PHE A 65 3.89 6.39 -1.19
C PHE A 65 3.56 5.65 -2.49
N LEU A 66 2.32 5.16 -2.66
CA LEU A 66 1.91 4.44 -3.87
C LEU A 66 1.98 5.30 -5.13
N LYS A 67 1.66 6.59 -5.03
CA LYS A 67 1.80 7.54 -6.16
C LYS A 67 3.26 7.70 -6.56
N ASP A 68 4.14 7.91 -5.59
CA ASP A 68 5.58 8.07 -5.85
C ASP A 68 6.20 6.77 -6.40
N PHE A 69 5.84 5.63 -5.80
CA PHE A 69 6.31 4.32 -6.21
C PHE A 69 5.92 4.00 -7.66
N LYS A 70 4.69 4.31 -8.06
CA LYS A 70 4.24 4.17 -9.45
C LYS A 70 5.10 4.96 -10.43
N GLU A 71 5.41 6.21 -10.10
CA GLU A 71 6.25 7.05 -10.97
C GLU A 71 7.71 6.56 -11.02
N GLN A 72 8.24 6.04 -9.91
CA GLN A 72 9.55 5.41 -9.88
C GLN A 72 9.60 4.18 -10.80
N ILE A 73 8.68 3.23 -10.64
CA ILE A 73 8.60 2.02 -11.46
C ILE A 73 8.43 2.37 -12.94
N ARG A 74 7.64 3.40 -13.26
CA ARG A 74 7.48 3.87 -14.65
C ARG A 74 8.81 4.32 -15.25
N LYS A 75 9.63 5.07 -14.51
CA LYS A 75 10.95 5.53 -14.97
C LYS A 75 11.89 4.34 -15.17
N GLU A 76 11.97 3.44 -14.20
CA GLU A 76 12.80 2.22 -14.28
C GLU A 76 12.43 1.35 -15.49
N LEU A 77 11.14 1.20 -15.80
CA LEU A 77 10.68 0.47 -17.00
C LEU A 77 11.11 1.15 -18.30
N ILE A 78 11.08 2.47 -18.36
CA ILE A 78 11.51 3.23 -19.54
C ILE A 78 13.03 3.05 -19.74
N ASP A 79 13.81 3.15 -18.68
CA ASP A 79 15.27 3.05 -18.78
C ASP A 79 15.73 1.63 -19.09
N ASN A 80 15.11 0.61 -18.48
CA ASN A 80 15.34 -0.79 -18.85
C ASN A 80 15.04 -1.07 -20.33
N LYS A 81 13.97 -0.47 -20.89
CA LYS A 81 13.67 -0.57 -22.32
C LYS A 81 14.74 0.08 -23.19
N LYS A 82 15.32 1.22 -22.78
CA LYS A 82 16.43 1.88 -23.50
C LYS A 82 17.70 1.02 -23.45
N LEU A 83 18.08 0.51 -22.28
CA LEU A 83 19.24 -0.36 -22.11
C LEU A 83 19.13 -1.62 -22.97
N LYS A 84 17.96 -2.27 -22.98
CA LYS A 84 17.71 -3.44 -23.84
C LYS A 84 17.88 -3.12 -25.32
N LYS A 85 17.37 -1.97 -25.79
CA LYS A 85 17.57 -1.53 -27.19
C LYS A 85 19.04 -1.28 -27.52
N PHE A 86 19.79 -0.67 -26.60
CA PHE A 86 21.22 -0.46 -26.79
C PHE A 86 21.98 -1.78 -26.96
N MET A 87 21.74 -2.76 -26.06
CA MET A 87 22.39 -4.07 -26.13
C MET A 87 22.04 -4.88 -27.39
N LEU A 88 20.85 -4.69 -27.96
CA LEU A 88 20.43 -5.38 -29.20
C LEU A 88 20.95 -4.70 -30.47
N ASN A 89 21.36 -3.43 -30.39
CA ASN A 89 21.88 -2.64 -31.50
C ASN A 89 23.40 -2.42 -31.42
N SER A 90 24.07 -3.07 -30.46
CA SER A 90 25.53 -3.12 -30.30
C SER A 90 26.03 -4.48 -30.78
#